data_AF-A0A923TBT3-F1
#
_entry.id   AF-A0A923TBT3-F1
#
_cell.length_a   1.000
_cell.length_b   1.000
_cell.length_c   1.000
_cell.angle_alpha   90.00
_cell.angle_beta   90.00
_cell.angle_gamma   90.00
#
_symmetry.space_group_name_H-M   'P 1'
#
loop_
_entity.id
_entity.type
_entity.pdbx_description
1 polymer ?
#
loop_
_entity_poly.entity_id
_entity_poly.type
_entity_poly.pdbx_seq_one_letter_code
_entity_poly.pdbx_strand_id
1 'polypeptide(L)'
;MLSGETRRGAFGGGNGGPITGDDFGAWADGLRDVEELVDQPALRDAVANARERARLLRQEFKRDQKKPDWAVVQLQVLKPLVEVRARLAEELARRDSKDALVPIDRDPVPNRYSESVRRYYEELGKAP
;
A
#
# COMPACT_ATOMS: atom_id res chain seq x y z
N MET A 1 -22.16 4.40 28.58
CA MET A 1 -21.72 3.23 27.78
C MET A 1 -21.16 3.77 26.47
N LEU A 2 -19.88 3.57 26.24
CA LEU A 2 -19.16 4.02 25.04
C LEU A 2 -19.23 2.92 23.98
N SER A 3 -19.95 3.14 22.89
CA SER A 3 -19.87 2.29 21.71
C SER A 3 -19.05 3.02 20.66
N GLY A 4 -17.79 2.62 20.56
CA GLY A 4 -16.89 3.03 19.50
C GLY A 4 -17.34 2.43 18.17
N GLU A 5 -17.80 3.29 17.28
CA GLU A 5 -18.15 2.96 15.92
C GLU A 5 -16.85 2.89 15.10
N THR A 6 -16.27 1.70 15.02
CA THR A 6 -15.16 1.42 14.11
C THR A 6 -15.67 1.54 12.68
N ARG A 7 -15.41 2.70 12.07
CA ARG A 7 -15.51 2.94 10.63
C ARG A 7 -14.68 1.88 9.90
N ARG A 8 -15.35 0.85 9.40
CA ARG A 8 -14.77 -0.10 8.45
C ARG A 8 -14.42 0.69 7.18
N GLY A 9 -13.12 0.82 6.91
CA GLY A 9 -12.63 1.39 5.66
C GLY A 9 -13.21 0.63 4.48
N ALA A 10 -14.01 1.34 3.68
CA ALA A 10 -14.51 0.87 2.41
C ALA A 10 -13.36 0.85 1.40
N PHE A 11 -12.83 -0.34 1.12
CA PHE A 11 -12.02 -0.58 -0.09
C PHE A 11 -12.99 -1.01 -1.20
N GLY A 12 -13.49 -0.04 -1.97
CA GLY A 12 -14.32 -0.27 -3.14
C GLY A 12 -13.51 -0.25 -4.44
N GLY A 13 -13.83 -1.15 -5.37
CA GLY A 13 -13.44 -1.04 -6.78
C GLY A 13 -13.18 -2.37 -7.50
N GLY A 14 -14.25 -3.11 -7.85
CA GLY A 14 -14.19 -4.25 -8.77
C GLY A 14 -14.48 -5.62 -8.14
N ASN A 15 -15.72 -6.11 -8.28
CA ASN A 15 -16.21 -7.47 -8.08
C ASN A 15 -15.22 -8.50 -7.47
N GLY A 16 -15.09 -8.57 -6.14
CA GLY A 16 -14.40 -9.66 -5.42
C GLY A 16 -12.95 -9.45 -4.97
N GLY A 17 -12.27 -8.36 -5.35
CA GLY A 17 -10.87 -8.09 -4.96
C GLY A 17 -9.87 -9.18 -5.39
N PRO A 18 -8.57 -9.06 -5.08
CA PRO A 18 -7.53 -9.83 -5.77
C PRO A 18 -7.65 -11.34 -5.59
N ILE A 19 -8.28 -11.80 -4.52
CA ILE A 19 -8.43 -13.25 -4.25
C ILE A 19 -9.67 -13.82 -4.94
N THR A 20 -10.82 -13.13 -4.93
CA THR A 20 -12.09 -13.69 -5.45
C THR A 20 -12.57 -13.07 -6.76
N GLY A 21 -12.01 -11.93 -7.16
CA GLY A 21 -12.28 -11.19 -8.39
C GLY A 21 -11.31 -11.50 -9.53
N ASP A 22 -11.16 -10.57 -10.47
CA ASP A 22 -10.34 -10.74 -11.68
C ASP A 22 -9.06 -9.88 -11.69
N ASP A 23 -8.88 -9.03 -10.68
CA ASP A 23 -7.78 -8.07 -10.49
C ASP A 23 -6.50 -8.68 -9.90
N PHE A 24 -6.44 -10.01 -9.69
CA PHE A 24 -5.28 -10.67 -9.09
C PHE A 24 -3.97 -10.37 -9.81
N GLY A 25 -3.97 -10.37 -11.16
CA GLY A 25 -2.75 -10.18 -11.95
C GLY A 25 -2.12 -8.81 -11.66
N ALA A 26 -2.88 -7.74 -11.88
CA ALA A 26 -2.43 -6.38 -11.62
C ALA A 26 -2.00 -6.16 -10.16
N TRP A 27 -2.73 -6.74 -9.21
CA TRP A 27 -2.37 -6.67 -7.80
C TRP A 27 -1.06 -7.41 -7.49
N ALA A 28 -0.86 -8.61 -8.04
CA ALA A 28 0.34 -9.40 -7.83
C ALA A 28 1.57 -8.78 -8.50
N ASP A 29 1.39 -8.18 -9.68
CA ASP A 29 2.44 -7.45 -10.40
C ASP A 29 2.88 -6.21 -9.59
N GLY A 30 1.94 -5.43 -9.05
CA GLY A 30 2.28 -4.30 -8.18
C GLY A 30 3.05 -4.71 -6.92
N LEU A 31 2.78 -5.88 -6.34
CA LEU A 31 3.58 -6.41 -5.23
C LEU A 31 4.97 -6.86 -5.67
N ARG A 32 5.12 -7.39 -6.90
CA ARG A 32 6.43 -7.73 -7.46
C ARG A 32 7.28 -6.47 -7.68
N ASP A 33 6.69 -5.39 -8.19
CA ASP A 33 7.39 -4.11 -8.33
C ASP A 33 7.89 -3.61 -6.96
N VAL A 34 7.05 -3.73 -5.92
CA VAL A 34 7.47 -3.40 -4.55
C VAL A 34 8.62 -4.28 -4.07
N GLU A 35 8.61 -5.58 -4.34
CA GLU A 35 9.71 -6.49 -4.00
C GLU A 35 11.04 -6.06 -4.65
N GLU A 36 11.00 -5.61 -5.91
CA GLU A 36 12.17 -5.13 -6.66
C GLU A 36 12.71 -3.81 -6.09
N LEU A 37 11.82 -2.91 -5.63
CA LEU A 37 12.19 -1.60 -5.06
C LEU A 37 12.63 -1.67 -3.59
N VAL A 38 12.23 -2.71 -2.86
CA VAL A 38 12.55 -2.84 -1.44
C VAL A 38 13.94 -3.43 -1.26
N ASP A 39 14.86 -2.62 -0.73
CA ASP A 39 16.26 -3.02 -0.46
C ASP A 39 16.40 -4.01 0.70
N GLN A 40 15.52 -3.92 1.70
CA GLN A 40 15.63 -4.71 2.92
C GLN A 40 15.14 -6.15 2.67
N PRO A 41 16.00 -7.17 2.80
CA PRO A 41 15.64 -8.55 2.47
C PRO A 41 14.41 -9.05 3.25
N ALA A 42 14.35 -8.75 4.55
CA ALA A 42 13.23 -9.17 5.39
C ALA A 42 11.87 -8.56 4.99
N LEU A 43 11.87 -7.32 4.47
CA LEU A 43 10.64 -6.68 3.99
C LEU A 43 10.22 -7.23 2.63
N ARG A 44 11.19 -7.45 1.73
CA ARG A 44 10.96 -8.11 0.45
C ARG A 44 10.37 -9.51 0.66
N ASP A 45 10.95 -10.30 1.55
CA ASP A 45 10.47 -11.64 1.88
C ASP A 45 9.05 -11.62 2.44
N ALA A 46 8.70 -10.63 3.26
CA ALA A 46 7.35 -10.49 3.79
C ALA A 46 6.32 -10.20 2.68
N VAL A 47 6.65 -9.36 1.70
CA VAL A 47 5.80 -9.09 0.52
C VAL A 47 5.66 -10.34 -0.34
N ALA A 48 6.77 -11.01 -0.67
CA ALA A 48 6.77 -12.24 -1.46
C ALA A 48 5.93 -13.34 -0.81
N ASN A 49 6.05 -13.50 0.51
CA ASN A 49 5.26 -14.45 1.29
C ASN A 49 3.76 -14.13 1.26
N ALA A 50 3.37 -12.85 1.38
CA ALA A 50 1.98 -12.43 1.32
C ALA A 50 1.38 -12.64 -0.08
N ARG A 51 2.14 -12.32 -1.14
CA ARG A 51 1.75 -12.54 -2.53
C ARG A 51 1.54 -14.03 -2.83
N GLU A 52 2.44 -14.89 -2.36
CA GLU A 52 2.31 -16.34 -2.54
C GLU A 52 1.09 -16.90 -1.78
N ARG A 53 0.84 -16.44 -0.54
CA ARG A 53 -0.37 -16.83 0.22
C ARG A 53 -1.64 -16.44 -0.51
N ALA A 54 -1.71 -15.24 -1.07
CA ALA A 54 -2.85 -14.82 -1.88
C ALA A 54 -3.03 -15.68 -3.14
N ARG A 55 -1.93 -16.06 -3.81
CA ARG A 55 -1.95 -16.96 -4.97
C ARG A 55 -2.57 -18.31 -4.62
N LEU A 56 -2.17 -18.91 -3.50
CA LEU A 56 -2.70 -20.19 -3.02
C LEU A 56 -4.19 -20.09 -2.69
N LEU A 57 -4.58 -19.07 -1.92
CA LEU A 57 -5.99 -18.82 -1.56
C LEU A 57 -6.87 -18.63 -2.80
N ARG A 58 -6.36 -17.91 -3.81
CA ARG A 58 -7.05 -17.76 -5.09
C ARG A 58 -7.16 -19.08 -5.85
N GLN A 59 -6.10 -19.88 -5.89
CA GLN A 59 -6.11 -21.19 -6.55
C GLN A 59 -7.14 -22.12 -5.92
N GLU A 60 -7.22 -22.16 -4.58
CA GLU A 60 -8.24 -22.89 -3.84
C GLU A 60 -9.65 -22.37 -4.14
N PHE A 61 -9.85 -21.05 -4.12
CA PHE A 61 -11.14 -20.44 -4.47
C PHE A 61 -11.58 -20.81 -5.90
N LYS A 62 -10.68 -20.73 -6.89
CA LYS A 62 -10.99 -21.08 -8.28
C LYS A 62 -11.26 -22.58 -8.46
N ARG A 63 -10.62 -23.44 -7.66
CA ARG A 63 -10.83 -24.90 -7.66
C ARG A 63 -12.15 -25.30 -7.01
N ASP A 64 -12.39 -24.83 -5.79
CA ASP A 64 -13.47 -25.33 -4.93
C ASP A 64 -14.72 -24.42 -4.96
N GLN A 65 -14.61 -23.23 -5.55
CA GLN A 65 -15.65 -22.16 -5.56
C GLN A 65 -16.13 -21.74 -4.17
N LYS A 66 -15.47 -22.20 -3.11
CA LYS A 66 -15.74 -21.84 -1.72
C LYS A 66 -15.01 -20.55 -1.39
N LYS A 67 -15.75 -19.57 -0.86
CA LYS A 67 -15.15 -18.31 -0.39
C LYS A 67 -14.03 -18.59 0.61
N PRO A 68 -12.88 -17.90 0.51
CA PRO A 68 -11.77 -18.08 1.43
C PRO A 68 -12.19 -17.68 2.85
N ASP A 69 -11.53 -18.25 3.84
CA ASP A 69 -11.63 -17.75 5.21
C ASP A 69 -11.02 -16.34 5.28
N TRP A 70 -11.88 -15.34 5.51
CA TRP A 70 -11.47 -13.95 5.57
C TRP A 70 -10.55 -13.64 6.76
N ALA A 71 -10.60 -14.40 7.84
CA ALA A 71 -9.66 -14.27 8.94
C ALA A 71 -8.25 -14.70 8.49
N VAL A 72 -8.16 -15.76 7.69
CA VAL A 72 -6.90 -16.24 7.09
C VAL A 72 -6.35 -15.23 6.10
N VAL A 73 -7.19 -14.69 5.20
CA VAL A 73 -6.80 -13.61 4.27
C VAL A 73 -6.23 -12.42 5.04
N GLN A 74 -6.92 -11.98 6.10
CA GLN A 74 -6.45 -10.85 6.91
C GLN A 74 -5.11 -11.15 7.58
N LEU A 75 -4.96 -12.32 8.18
CA LEU A 75 -3.78 -12.68 8.97
C LEU A 75 -2.55 -12.94 8.09
N GLN A 76 -2.72 -13.61 6.96
CA GLN A 76 -1.61 -14.14 6.16
C GLN A 76 -1.27 -13.29 4.94
N VAL A 77 -2.17 -12.43 4.49
CA VAL A 77 -1.96 -11.55 3.33
C VAL A 77 -1.96 -10.10 3.75
N LEU A 78 -3.06 -9.61 4.33
CA LEU A 78 -3.23 -8.18 4.59
C LEU A 78 -2.30 -7.67 5.70
N LYS A 79 -2.25 -8.35 6.85
CA LYS A 79 -1.46 -7.92 8.00
C LYS A 79 0.03 -7.78 7.66
N PRO A 80 0.70 -8.76 7.01
CA PRO A 80 2.09 -8.61 6.58
C PRO A 80 2.32 -7.40 5.67
N LEU A 81 1.42 -7.15 4.71
CA LEU A 81 1.55 -6.00 3.79
C LEU A 81 1.41 -4.66 4.53
N VAL A 82 0.50 -4.59 5.52
CA VAL A 82 0.37 -3.39 6.37
C VAL A 82 1.61 -3.16 7.23
N GLU A 83 2.19 -4.22 7.79
CA GLU A 83 3.43 -4.15 8.56
C GLU A 83 4.62 -3.71 7.70
N VAL A 84 4.75 -4.25 6.48
CA VAL A 84 5.75 -3.81 5.51
C VAL A 84 5.57 -2.32 5.20
N ARG A 85 4.35 -1.88 4.89
CA ARG A 85 4.06 -0.46 4.63
C ARG A 85 4.47 0.43 5.81
N ALA A 86 4.15 0.02 7.04
CA ALA A 86 4.49 0.79 8.24
C ALA A 86 6.00 0.93 8.41
N ARG A 87 6.76 -0.16 8.23
CA ARG A 87 8.23 -0.13 8.32
C ARG A 87 8.86 0.70 7.21
N LEU A 88 8.37 0.60 5.98
CA LEU A 88 8.85 1.43 4.87
C LEU A 88 8.61 2.93 5.14
N ALA A 89 7.44 3.29 5.66
CA ALA A 89 7.15 4.68 6.03
C ALA A 89 8.10 5.21 7.12
N GLU A 90 8.42 4.37 8.11
CA GLU A 90 9.36 4.71 9.18
C GLU A 90 10.78 4.94 8.66
N GLU A 91 11.23 4.11 7.71
CA GLU A 91 12.54 4.25 7.07
C GLU A 91 12.65 5.49 6.19
N LEU A 92 11.60 5.81 5.43
CA LEU A 92 11.55 7.02 4.62
C LEU A 92 11.62 8.26 5.52
N ALA A 93 10.83 8.30 6.60
CA ALA A 93 10.87 9.41 7.56
C ALA A 93 12.27 9.59 8.20
N ARG A 94 12.97 8.48 8.49
CA ARG A 94 14.36 8.50 8.97
C ARG A 94 15.33 9.10 7.94
N ARG A 95 15.17 8.78 6.66
CA ARG A 95 16.04 9.30 5.58
C ARG A 95 15.79 10.80 5.35
N ASP A 96 14.54 11.21 5.25
CA ASP A 96 14.17 12.63 5.11
C ASP A 96 14.72 13.49 6.27
N SER A 97 14.63 12.98 7.49
CA SER A 97 15.15 13.67 8.68
C SER A 97 16.68 13.77 8.69
N LYS A 98 17.39 12.74 8.19
CA LYS A 98 18.85 12.76 8.08
C LYS A 98 19.31 13.71 6.97
N ASP A 99 18.62 13.73 5.84
CA ASP A 99 18.92 14.64 4.73
C ASP A 99 18.62 16.10 5.09
N ALA A 100 17.60 16.35 5.92
CA ALA A 100 17.27 17.68 6.43
C ALA A 100 18.28 18.26 7.44
N LEU A 101 19.14 17.42 8.05
CA LEU A 101 20.17 17.85 9.00
C LEU A 101 21.47 18.32 8.33
N VAL A 102 21.55 18.30 7.00
CA VAL A 102 22.62 18.97 6.24
C VAL A 102 22.25 20.46 6.12
N PRO A 103 23.13 21.41 6.48
CA PRO A 103 22.83 22.84 6.41
C PRO A 103 22.24 23.24 5.06
N ILE A 104 21.12 23.96 5.13
CA ILE A 104 20.32 24.51 4.04
C ILE A 104 21.13 25.59 3.31
N ASP A 105 22.11 25.21 2.48
CA ASP A 105 22.65 26.09 1.45
C ASP A 105 22.14 25.63 0.08
N ARG A 106 20.80 25.57 -0.02
CA ARG A 106 20.11 25.43 -1.30
C ARG A 106 19.37 26.71 -1.56
N ASP A 107 19.94 27.50 -2.48
CA ASP A 107 19.33 28.70 -3.04
C ASP A 107 17.84 28.50 -3.36
N PRO A 108 16.99 29.53 -3.15
CA PRO A 108 15.56 29.44 -3.36
C PRO A 108 15.21 29.04 -4.81
N VAL A 109 14.26 28.11 -4.96
CA VAL A 109 13.79 27.63 -6.26
C VAL A 109 13.20 28.79 -7.08
N PRO A 110 13.68 29.04 -8.31
CA PRO A 110 13.14 30.09 -9.17
C PRO A 110 11.64 29.96 -9.44
N ASN A 111 10.94 31.10 -9.36
CA ASN A 111 9.49 31.30 -9.28
C ASN A 111 8.65 30.87 -10.52
N ARG A 112 9.19 30.01 -11.39
CA ARG A 112 8.56 29.66 -12.69
C ARG A 112 7.80 28.33 -12.69
N TYR A 113 7.80 27.58 -11.57
CA TYR A 113 7.10 26.29 -11.45
C TYR A 113 6.15 26.20 -10.23
N SER A 114 5.96 27.29 -9.48
CA SER A 114 5.11 27.36 -8.27
C SER A 114 3.61 27.30 -8.58
N GLU A 115 3.20 27.81 -9.73
CA GLU A 115 1.79 27.91 -10.13
C GLU A 115 1.14 26.54 -10.44
N SER A 116 1.89 25.59 -11.02
CA SER A 116 1.35 24.28 -11.39
C SER A 116 1.05 23.40 -10.17
N VAL A 117 1.89 23.49 -9.13
CA VAL A 117 1.73 22.70 -7.90
C VAL A 117 0.57 23.26 -7.05
N ARG A 118 0.41 24.59 -7.00
CA ARG A 118 -0.71 25.24 -6.31
C ARG A 118 -2.06 24.83 -6.91
N ARG A 119 -2.16 24.74 -8.24
CA ARG A 119 -3.41 24.40 -8.94
C ARG A 119 -3.90 22.97 -8.64
N TYR A 120 -2.99 22.01 -8.51
CA TYR A 120 -3.34 20.61 -8.20
C TYR A 120 -3.96 20.45 -6.80
N TYR A 121 -3.48 21.21 -5.81
CA TYR A 121 -4.03 21.15 -4.44
C TYR A 121 -5.31 21.99 -4.26
N GLU A 122 -5.51 23.04 -5.06
CA GLU A 122 -6.76 23.83 -5.03
C GLU A 122 -7.94 23.11 -5.69
N GLU A 123 -7.71 22.24 -6.68
CA GLU A 123 -8.77 21.44 -7.31
C GLU A 123 -9.21 20.27 -6.43
N LEU A 124 -8.28 19.65 -5.70
CA LEU A 124 -8.59 18.56 -4.75
C LEU A 124 -9.33 19.03 -3.49
N GLY A 125 -9.26 20.31 -3.15
CA GLY A 125 -10.00 20.91 -2.03
C GLY A 125 -11.42 21.39 -2.36
N LYS A 126 -11.84 21.31 -3.63
CA LYS A 126 -13.13 21.84 -4.12
C LYS A 126 -14.11 20.76 -4.59
N ALA A 127 -13.79 19.48 -4.47
CA ALA A 127 -14.78 18.42 -4.63
C ALA A 127 -15.62 18.33 -3.34
N PRO A 128 -16.92 18.67 -3.35
CA PRO A 128 -17.78 18.69 -2.18
C PRO A 128 -18.11 17.29 -1.64
#